data_AF-A0A970D9F3-F1
#
_entry.id   AF-A0A970D9F3-F1
#
_cell.length_a   1.000
_cell.length_b   1.000
_cell.length_c   1.000
_cell.angle_alpha   90.00
_cell.angle_beta   90.00
_cell.angle_gamma   90.00
#
_symmetry.space_group_name_H-M   'P 1'
#
loop_
_entity.id
_entity.type
_entity.pdbx_description
1 polymer ?
#
loop_
_entity_poly.entity_id
_entity_poly.type
_entity_poly.pdbx_seq_one_letter_code
_entity_poly.pdbx_strand_id
1 'polypeptide(L)'
;MKKALIIINETHSMMDEQKSIIEERYQKYEVLKVPSQGWDIDEMIDKIFKLHDKACEEGIDIIFISPIPLMIRELTEMAMCPRGTGKKRYGVKLFHNDRREKKELPDGRIISVVAQTGWQLV
;
A
#
# COMPACT_ATOMS: atom_id res chain seq x y z
N MET A 1 -8.46 2.24 -18.11
CA MET A 1 -8.16 2.39 -16.66
C MET A 1 -7.32 1.20 -16.22
N LYS A 2 -6.38 1.39 -15.30
CA LYS A 2 -5.43 0.34 -14.87
C LYS A 2 -6.07 -0.55 -13.79
N LYS A 3 -5.56 -1.77 -13.59
CA LYS A 3 -5.88 -2.63 -12.43
C LYS A 3 -4.90 -2.37 -11.28
N ALA A 4 -5.31 -2.70 -10.07
CA ALA A 4 -4.45 -2.59 -8.88
C ALA A 4 -4.46 -3.86 -8.01
N LEU A 5 -3.39 -4.06 -7.26
CA LEU A 5 -3.34 -4.96 -6.11
C LEU A 5 -3.10 -4.13 -4.86
N ILE A 6 -4.03 -4.23 -3.91
CA ILE A 6 -4.02 -3.50 -2.66
C ILE A 6 -3.42 -4.38 -1.58
N ILE A 7 -2.45 -3.85 -0.84
CA ILE A 7 -1.82 -4.52 0.29
C ILE A 7 -2.28 -3.84 1.57
N ILE A 8 -2.87 -4.61 2.47
CA ILE A 8 -3.39 -4.14 3.76
C ILE A 8 -3.11 -5.17 4.87
N ASN A 9 -2.62 -4.71 6.01
CA ASN A 9 -2.51 -5.52 7.21
C ASN A 9 -3.90 -5.88 7.73
N GLU A 10 -4.10 -7.12 8.20
CA GLU A 10 -5.38 -7.58 8.73
C GLU A 10 -5.94 -6.75 9.89
N THR A 11 -5.06 -6.09 10.64
CA THR A 11 -5.45 -5.20 11.75
C THR A 11 -5.87 -3.81 11.29
N HIS A 12 -5.67 -3.48 10.02
CA HIS A 12 -6.01 -2.18 9.43
C HIS A 12 -7.28 -2.28 8.58
N SER A 13 -8.08 -1.23 8.61
CA SER A 13 -9.20 -1.02 7.69
C SER A 13 -8.84 0.06 6.68
N MET A 14 -9.28 -0.12 5.44
CA MET A 14 -9.27 0.93 4.44
C MET A 14 -10.30 2.00 4.82
N MET A 15 -9.89 3.26 4.87
CA MET A 15 -10.81 4.37 5.12
C MET A 15 -11.65 4.68 3.89
N ASP A 16 -12.82 5.28 4.08
CA ASP A 16 -13.76 5.56 2.98
C ASP A 16 -13.13 6.46 1.90
N GLU A 17 -12.40 7.51 2.27
CA GLU A 17 -11.73 8.39 1.30
C GLU A 17 -10.64 7.65 0.51
N GLN A 18 -9.86 6.77 1.15
CA GLN A 18 -8.87 5.94 0.46
C GLN A 18 -9.55 5.03 -0.57
N LYS A 19 -10.69 4.44 -0.20
CA LYS A 19 -11.49 3.60 -1.10
C LYS A 19 -12.00 4.40 -2.30
N SER A 20 -12.59 5.58 -2.08
CA SER A 20 -13.04 6.47 -3.16
C SER A 20 -11.91 6.83 -4.12
N ILE A 21 -10.73 7.20 -3.60
CA ILE A 21 -9.56 7.52 -4.42
C ILE A 21 -9.12 6.33 -5.30
N ILE A 22 -9.22 5.10 -4.79
CA ILE A 22 -8.88 3.90 -5.57
C ILE A 22 -9.93 3.66 -6.66
N GLU A 23 -11.21 3.71 -6.31
CA GLU A 23 -12.33 3.44 -7.22
C GLU A 23 -12.43 4.48 -8.35
N GLU A 24 -12.00 5.72 -8.11
CA GLU A 24 -11.89 6.75 -9.15
C GLU A 24 -10.73 6.51 -10.13
N ARG A 25 -9.63 5.88 -9.69
CA ARG A 25 -8.39 5.75 -10.47
C ARG A 25 -8.21 4.38 -11.14
N TYR A 26 -8.83 3.34 -10.60
CA TYR A 26 -8.61 1.95 -10.99
C TYR A 26 -9.92 1.25 -11.32
N GLN A 27 -9.92 0.48 -12.43
CA GLN A 27 -11.13 -0.21 -12.90
C GLN A 27 -11.51 -1.40 -12.01
N LYS A 28 -10.49 -2.10 -11.50
CA LYS A 28 -10.62 -3.27 -10.67
C LYS A 28 -9.41 -3.34 -9.74
N TYR A 29 -9.64 -3.81 -8.53
CA TYR A 29 -8.58 -4.12 -7.60
C TYR A 29 -8.78 -5.47 -6.93
N GLU A 30 -7.66 -6.07 -6.53
CA GLU A 30 -7.62 -7.23 -5.65
C GLU A 30 -7.00 -6.81 -4.32
N VAL A 31 -7.30 -7.55 -3.25
CA VAL A 31 -6.78 -7.24 -1.91
C VAL A 31 -5.94 -8.42 -1.42
N LEU A 32 -4.66 -8.14 -1.14
CA LEU A 32 -3.79 -9.00 -0.36
C LEU A 32 -3.84 -8.54 1.10
N LYS A 33 -4.34 -9.42 1.97
CA LYS A 33 -4.28 -9.23 3.41
C LYS A 33 -2.96 -9.77 3.95
N VAL A 34 -2.26 -8.95 4.73
CA VAL A 34 -1.01 -9.33 5.40
C VAL A 34 -1.34 -9.78 6.82
N PRO A 35 -0.93 -11.01 7.21
CA PRO A 35 -1.23 -11.56 8.53
C PRO A 35 -0.85 -10.62 9.66
N SER A 36 -1.67 -10.55 10.71
CA SER A 36 -1.38 -9.72 11.88
C SER A 36 -0.08 -10.13 12.61
N GLN A 37 0.28 -11.42 12.54
CA GLN A 37 1.53 -11.96 13.09
C GLN A 37 2.75 -11.72 12.17
N GLY A 38 2.52 -11.18 10.97
CA GLY A 38 3.53 -11.01 9.94
C GLY A 38 3.90 -12.30 9.22
N TRP A 39 4.93 -12.19 8.40
CA TRP A 39 5.67 -13.29 7.78
C TRP A 39 7.08 -13.26 8.32
N ASP A 40 7.74 -14.42 8.35
CA ASP A 40 9.20 -14.39 8.43
C ASP A 40 9.82 -13.80 7.15
N ILE A 41 11.14 -13.62 7.15
CA ILE A 41 11.82 -12.97 6.03
C ILE A 41 11.73 -13.80 4.74
N ASP A 42 11.83 -15.13 4.82
CA ASP A 42 11.86 -16.00 3.65
C ASP A 42 10.47 -16.08 3.01
N GLU A 43 9.43 -16.22 3.83
CA GLU A 43 8.04 -16.11 3.41
C GLU A 43 7.74 -14.76 2.76
N MET A 44 8.20 -13.66 3.36
CA MET A 44 7.96 -12.32 2.83
C MET A 44 8.65 -12.12 1.48
N ILE A 45 9.86 -12.63 1.32
CA ILE A 45 10.62 -12.58 0.07
C ILE A 45 9.92 -13.40 -1.03
N ASP A 46 9.42 -14.61 -0.73
CA ASP A 46 8.60 -15.39 -1.66
C ASP A 46 7.34 -14.63 -2.11
N LYS A 47 6.64 -13.95 -1.18
CA LYS A 47 5.49 -13.09 -1.52
C LYS A 47 5.89 -11.92 -2.41
N ILE A 48 7.00 -11.27 -2.13
CA ILE A 48 7.52 -10.14 -2.93
C ILE A 48 7.77 -10.59 -4.38
N PHE A 49 8.44 -11.72 -4.59
CA PHE A 49 8.70 -12.22 -5.95
C PHE A 49 7.41 -12.55 -6.70
N LYS A 50 6.47 -13.26 -6.07
CA LYS A 50 5.17 -13.57 -6.67
C LYS A 50 4.38 -12.31 -7.05
N LEU A 51 4.44 -11.28 -6.20
CA LEU A 51 3.79 -10.00 -6.49
C LEU A 51 4.49 -9.24 -7.62
N HIS A 52 5.82 -9.28 -7.68
CA HIS A 52 6.60 -8.68 -8.76
C HIS A 52 6.24 -9.28 -10.12
N ASP A 53 6.25 -10.62 -10.21
CA ASP A 53 5.97 -11.34 -11.45
C ASP A 53 4.55 -11.05 -11.92
N LYS A 54 3.57 -11.18 -11.02
CA LYS A 54 2.17 -10.82 -11.30
C LYS A 54 2.03 -9.37 -11.77
N ALA A 55 2.70 -8.43 -11.11
CA ALA A 55 2.66 -7.02 -11.48
C ALA A 55 3.23 -6.74 -12.87
N CYS A 56 4.30 -7.45 -13.25
CA CYS A 56 4.90 -7.36 -14.57
C CYS A 56 4.02 -8.00 -15.66
N GLU A 57 3.50 -9.20 -15.42
CA GLU A 57 2.71 -9.96 -16.39
C GLU A 57 1.36 -9.29 -16.67
N GLU A 58 0.67 -8.85 -15.62
CA GLU A 58 -0.67 -8.26 -15.75
C GLU A 58 -0.64 -6.74 -15.91
N GLY A 59 0.52 -6.10 -15.75
CA GLY A 59 0.66 -4.65 -15.80
C GLY A 59 -0.18 -3.94 -14.73
N ILE A 60 -0.22 -4.45 -13.50
CA ILE A 60 -1.00 -3.88 -12.39
C ILE A 60 -0.15 -2.99 -11.49
N ASP A 61 -0.75 -1.96 -10.89
CA ASP A 61 -0.08 -1.20 -9.81
C ASP A 61 -0.23 -1.91 -8.48
N ILE A 62 0.77 -1.78 -7.60
CA ILE A 62 0.70 -2.22 -6.21
C ILE A 62 0.47 -1.00 -5.33
N ILE A 63 -0.56 -1.06 -4.48
CA ILE A 63 -0.98 0.03 -3.60
C ILE A 63 -0.92 -0.45 -2.15
N PHE A 64 -0.18 0.24 -1.28
CA PHE A 64 -0.19 -0.06 0.15
C PHE A 64 -1.15 0.87 0.90
N ILE A 65 -2.11 0.28 1.62
CA ILE A 65 -2.93 0.98 2.63
C ILE A 65 -2.21 1.04 3.97
N SER A 66 -1.50 -0.04 4.30
CA SER A 66 -0.70 -0.16 5.52
C SER A 66 0.79 -0.24 5.17
N PRO A 67 1.67 0.46 5.89
CA PRO A 67 3.10 0.38 5.62
C PRO A 67 3.65 -1.00 5.99
N ILE A 68 4.28 -1.68 5.03
CA ILE A 68 5.05 -2.91 5.25
C ILE A 68 6.46 -2.65 4.71
N PRO A 69 7.40 -2.18 5.55
CA PRO A 69 8.61 -1.52 5.08
C PRO A 69 9.45 -2.36 4.11
N LEU A 70 9.68 -3.64 4.41
CA LEU A 70 10.50 -4.51 3.55
C LEU A 70 9.85 -4.71 2.17
N MET A 71 8.55 -4.99 2.13
CA MET A 71 7.83 -5.14 0.85
C MET A 71 7.84 -3.85 0.03
N ILE A 72 7.66 -2.69 0.67
CA ILE A 72 7.69 -1.38 -0.02
C ILE A 72 9.07 -1.16 -0.65
N ARG A 73 10.15 -1.41 0.12
CA ARG A 73 11.53 -1.24 -0.36
C ARG A 73 11.78 -2.13 -1.58
N GLU A 74 11.59 -3.43 -1.43
CA GLU A 74 11.94 -4.41 -2.47
C GLU A 74 11.08 -4.25 -3.72
N LEU A 75 9.75 -4.11 -3.58
CA LEU A 75 8.89 -3.96 -4.76
C LEU A 75 9.13 -2.66 -5.51
N THR A 76 9.49 -1.58 -4.81
CA THR A 76 9.86 -0.30 -5.44
C THR A 76 11.17 -0.43 -6.20
N GLU A 77 12.17 -1.10 -5.61
CA GLU A 77 13.46 -1.36 -6.25
C GLU A 77 13.29 -2.23 -7.50
N MET A 78 12.57 -3.34 -7.39
CA MET A 78 12.28 -4.25 -8.50
C MET A 78 11.43 -3.58 -9.61
N ALA A 79 10.50 -2.69 -9.24
CA ALA A 79 9.70 -1.94 -10.21
C ALA A 79 10.54 -1.04 -11.11
N MET A 80 11.67 -0.51 -10.60
CA MET A 80 12.47 0.54 -11.23
C MET A 80 13.44 0.03 -12.33
N CYS A 81 13.48 -1.27 -12.65
CA CYS A 81 14.48 -1.77 -13.60
C CYS A 81 14.04 -2.88 -14.57
N PRO A 82 13.43 -2.55 -15.72
CA PRO A 82 13.62 -3.31 -16.95
C PRO A 82 14.83 -2.72 -17.70
N ARG A 83 15.96 -3.43 -17.68
CA ARG A 83 17.09 -3.26 -18.63
C ARG A 83 17.79 -1.90 -18.64
N GLY A 84 17.99 -1.26 -17.48
CA GLY A 84 18.77 -0.01 -17.39
C GLY A 84 18.08 1.22 -18.01
N THR A 85 16.80 1.14 -18.35
CA THR A 85 16.04 2.24 -18.97
C THR A 85 15.56 3.30 -17.98
N GLY A 86 15.63 3.02 -16.66
CA GLY A 86 15.10 3.89 -15.60
C GLY A 86 13.58 4.04 -15.58
N LYS A 87 12.83 3.32 -16.45
CA LYS A 87 11.37 3.35 -16.49
C LYS A 87 10.77 2.29 -15.58
N LYS A 88 9.74 2.66 -14.80
CA LYS A 88 9.02 1.73 -13.93
C LYS A 88 8.24 0.69 -14.76
N ARG A 89 8.35 -0.60 -14.41
CA ARG A 89 7.52 -1.69 -14.97
C ARG A 89 6.06 -1.58 -14.50
N TYR A 90 5.88 -1.25 -13.23
CA TYR A 90 4.60 -1.03 -12.59
C TYR A 90 4.73 0.08 -11.53
N GLY A 91 3.61 0.66 -11.11
CA GLY A 91 3.58 1.62 -10.02
C GLY A 91 3.57 0.92 -8.67
N VAL A 92 4.39 1.38 -7.75
CA VAL A 92 4.23 1.12 -6.32
C VAL A 92 3.77 2.43 -5.69
N LYS A 93 2.60 2.42 -5.05
CA LYS A 93 1.95 3.61 -4.51
C LYS A 93 1.59 3.46 -3.05
N LEU A 94 1.55 4.58 -2.34
CA LEU A 94 1.33 4.65 -0.90
C LEU A 94 0.26 5.70 -0.61
N PHE A 95 -0.50 5.50 0.45
CA PHE A 95 -1.34 6.55 0.99
C PHE A 95 -0.56 7.44 1.95
N HIS A 96 -0.58 8.74 1.67
CA HIS A 96 0.01 9.79 2.47
C HIS A 96 -1.09 10.68 3.06
N ASN A 97 -0.97 11.01 4.34
CA ASN A 97 -1.77 12.05 5.00
C ASN A 97 -0.88 12.72 6.06
N ASP A 98 -0.58 13.99 5.86
CA ASP A 98 0.24 14.81 6.76
C ASP A 98 -0.58 15.51 7.84
N ARG A 99 -1.92 15.47 7.75
CA ARG A 99 -2.82 16.10 8.72
C ARG A 99 -2.99 15.21 9.93
N ARG A 100 -2.81 15.82 11.10
CA ARG A 100 -3.03 15.17 12.39
C ARG A 100 -4.08 15.90 13.21
N GLU A 101 -4.94 15.14 13.84
CA GLU A 101 -5.97 15.60 14.75
C GLU A 101 -5.57 15.27 16.19
N LYS A 102 -6.01 16.10 17.14
CA LYS A 102 -5.86 15.83 18.58
C LYS A 102 -7.14 15.16 19.06
N LYS A 103 -7.00 14.02 19.72
CA LYS A 103 -8.12 13.31 20.34
C LYS A 103 -7.87 13.18 21.84
N GLU A 104 -8.84 13.62 22.63
CA GLU A 104 -8.83 13.44 24.08
C GLU A 104 -9.43 12.08 24.43
N LEU A 105 -8.73 11.32 25.27
CA LEU A 105 -9.18 10.05 25.80
C LEU A 105 -10.00 10.27 27.09
N PRO A 106 -10.85 9.31 27.50
CA PRO A 106 -11.65 9.44 28.72
C PRO A 106 -10.85 9.67 30.01
N ASP A 107 -9.55 9.37 30.00
CA ASP A 107 -8.62 9.58 31.13
C ASP A 107 -7.88 10.93 31.08
N GLY A 108 -8.26 11.83 30.16
CA GLY A 108 -7.69 13.18 30.01
C GLY A 108 -6.39 13.23 29.20
N ARG A 109 -5.89 12.10 28.69
CA ARG A 109 -4.71 12.10 27.80
C ARG A 109 -5.10 12.59 26.41
N ILE A 110 -4.26 13.45 25.83
CA ILE A 110 -4.40 13.88 24.43
C ILE A 110 -3.44 13.08 23.56
N ILE A 111 -3.99 12.36 22.58
CA ILE A 111 -3.22 11.65 21.55
C ILE A 111 -3.31 12.39 20.23
N SER A 112 -2.28 12.24 19.39
CA SER A 112 -2.29 12.73 18.03
C SER A 112 -2.59 11.57 17.08
N VAL A 113 -3.69 11.66 16.35
CA VAL A 113 -4.13 10.66 15.37
C VAL A 113 -4.09 11.25 13.97
N VAL A 114 -3.96 10.39 12.95
CA VAL A 114 -4.07 10.84 11.55
C VAL A 114 -5.51 11.25 11.28
N ALA A 115 -5.70 12.34 10.53
CA ALA A 115 -7.02 12.81 10.14
C ALA A 115 -7.77 11.77 9.29
N GLN A 116 -9.10 11.76 9.38
CA GLN A 116 -9.92 10.84 8.58
C GLN A 116 -9.97 11.22 7.10
N THR A 117 -9.65 12.48 6.78
CA THR A 117 -9.68 13.04 5.42
C THR A 117 -8.35 13.69 5.04
N GLY A 118 -8.18 14.03 3.76
CA GLY A 118 -6.95 14.61 3.22
C GLY A 118 -5.94 13.57 2.73
N TRP A 119 -6.38 12.33 2.54
CA TRP A 119 -5.55 11.26 2.00
C TRP A 119 -5.16 11.53 0.55
N GLN A 120 -3.91 11.21 0.22
CA GLN A 120 -3.37 11.31 -1.13
C GLN A 120 -2.69 10.00 -1.49
N LEU A 121 -3.02 9.47 -2.67
CA LEU A 121 -2.31 8.32 -3.24
C LEU A 121 -1.12 8.83 -4.07
N VAL A 122 0.09 8.55 -3.56
CA VAL A 122 1.39 8.98 -4.12
C VAL A 122 2.16 7.82 -4.74
#